data_AF-A0A920GX91-F1
#
_entry.id   AF-A0A920GX91-F1
#
_cell.length_a   1.000
_cell.length_b   1.000
_cell.length_c   1.000
_cell.angle_alpha   90.00
_cell.angle_beta   90.00
_cell.angle_gamma   90.00
#
_symmetry.space_group_name_H-M   'P 1'
#
loop_
_entity.id
_entity.type
_entity.pdbx_description
1 polymer ?
#
loop_
_entity_poly.entity_id
_entity_poly.type
_entity_poly.pdbx_seq_one_letter_code
_entity_poly.pdbx_strand_id
1 'polypeptide(L)'
;MILTWSLKENCFLYKEKFVLIAEGKEISSFQIIGEPNKMNDVYFGEVDVYFDSVSIILSLNEGEKEIDVSYQGCNEKGFCYPPIKKKLLLDKYVKF
;
A
#
# COMPACT_ATOMS: atom_id res chain seq x y z
N MET A 1 10.09 -6.36 8.08
CA MET A 1 8.62 -6.50 8.26
C MET A 1 7.97 -6.71 6.90
N ILE A 2 6.85 -7.45 6.84
CA ILE A 2 6.07 -7.63 5.61
C ILE A 2 4.64 -7.16 5.88
N LEU A 3 4.13 -6.29 5.02
CA LEU A 3 2.72 -5.87 4.97
C LEU A 3 2.09 -6.48 3.72
N THR A 4 0.93 -7.11 3.85
CA THR A 4 0.25 -7.76 2.72
C THR A 4 -1.16 -7.25 2.63
N TRP A 5 -1.59 -6.94 1.41
CA TRP A 5 -2.95 -6.60 1.06
C TRP A 5 -3.54 -7.72 0.23
N SER A 6 -4.70 -8.24 0.67
CA SER A 6 -5.54 -9.13 -0.13
C SER A 6 -6.71 -8.31 -0.68
N LEU A 7 -6.77 -8.18 -2.00
CA LEU A 7 -7.74 -7.34 -2.70
C LEU A 7 -8.96 -8.17 -3.11
N LYS A 8 -10.13 -7.53 -3.08
CA LYS A 8 -11.33 -8.14 -3.65
C LYS A 8 -11.22 -8.14 -5.18
N GLU A 9 -11.93 -9.07 -5.80
CA GLU A 9 -12.03 -9.15 -7.25
C GLU A 9 -12.44 -7.80 -7.87
N ASN A 10 -11.79 -7.42 -8.97
CA ASN A 10 -11.97 -6.14 -9.66
C ASN A 10 -11.59 -4.89 -8.85
N CYS A 11 -10.85 -5.03 -7.75
CA CYS A 11 -10.23 -3.92 -7.03
C CYS A 11 -8.71 -3.92 -7.24
N PHE A 12 -8.13 -2.73 -7.32
CA PHE A 12 -6.70 -2.55 -7.46
C PHE A 12 -6.16 -1.42 -6.57
N LEU A 13 -4.87 -1.48 -6.27
CA LEU A 13 -4.13 -0.42 -5.56
C LEU A 13 -3.10 0.23 -6.49
N TYR A 14 -2.93 1.54 -6.38
CA TYR A 14 -1.91 2.27 -7.13
C TYR A 14 -0.53 2.07 -6.54
N LYS A 15 0.46 1.69 -7.35
CA LYS A 15 1.86 1.53 -6.93
C LYS A 15 2.44 2.79 -6.31
N GLU A 16 2.13 3.95 -6.88
CA GLU A 16 2.68 5.24 -6.41
C GLU A 16 1.95 5.83 -5.21
N LYS A 17 0.86 5.21 -4.73
CA LYS A 17 0.06 5.75 -3.62
C LYS A 17 0.35 5.08 -2.27
N PHE A 18 1.34 4.20 -2.21
CA PHE A 18 1.84 3.67 -0.95
C PHE A 18 2.74 4.70 -0.28
N VAL A 19 2.37 5.07 0.95
CA VAL A 19 3.18 5.93 1.83
C VAL A 19 3.29 5.24 3.18
N LEU A 20 4.52 5.08 3.65
CA LEU A 20 4.85 4.43 4.92
C LEU A 20 5.60 5.43 5.80
N ILE A 21 5.14 5.63 7.03
CA ILE A 21 5.74 6.55 7.99
C ILE A 21 5.97 5.80 9.30
N ALA A 22 7.21 5.75 9.79
CA ALA A 22 7.54 5.23 11.12
C ALA A 22 8.02 6.38 12.01
N GLU A 23 7.43 6.52 13.20
CA GLU A 23 7.80 7.57 14.18
C GLU A 23 7.90 8.99 13.56
N GLY A 24 6.96 9.32 12.66
CA GLY A 24 6.91 10.61 11.96
C GLY A 24 7.91 10.79 10.82
N LYS A 25 8.67 9.75 10.43
CA LYS A 25 9.59 9.77 9.29
C LYS A 25 9.10 8.87 8.18
N GLU A 26 9.10 9.39 6.96
CA GLU A 26 8.74 8.60 5.78
C GLU A 26 9.81 7.55 5.47
N ILE A 27 9.36 6.32 5.23
CA ILE A 27 10.20 5.19 4.85
C ILE A 27 10.27 5.17 3.33
N SER A 28 11.37 5.69 2.77
CA SER A 28 11.58 5.76 1.33
C SER A 28 12.16 4.47 0.72
N SER A 29 12.73 3.59 1.54
CA SER A 29 13.31 2.32 1.10
C SER A 29 12.43 1.15 1.52
N PHE A 30 11.64 0.67 0.56
CA PHE A 30 10.87 -0.56 0.69
C PHE A 30 10.79 -1.26 -0.65
N GLN A 31 10.55 -2.56 -0.62
CA GLN A 31 10.38 -3.39 -1.80
C GLN A 31 8.92 -3.78 -1.93
N ILE A 32 8.34 -3.56 -3.11
CA ILE A 32 7.00 -4.05 -3.43
C ILE A 32 7.13 -5.41 -4.11
N ILE A 33 6.43 -6.41 -3.58
CA ILE A 33 6.31 -7.75 -4.14
C ILE A 33 4.89 -7.90 -4.69
N GLY A 34 4.81 -8.02 -6.02
CA GLY A 34 3.57 -8.13 -6.78
C GLY A 34 3.86 -7.83 -8.25
N GLU A 35 3.05 -8.36 -9.15
CA GLU A 35 3.15 -8.08 -10.58
C GLU A 35 2.35 -6.81 -10.89
N PRO A 36 3.00 -5.69 -11.26
CA PRO A 36 2.28 -4.47 -11.61
C PRO A 36 1.61 -4.65 -12.97
N ASN A 37 0.37 -4.20 -13.08
CA ASN A 37 -0.35 -4.06 -14.33
C ASN A 37 -0.35 -2.60 -14.73
N LYS A 38 -0.06 -2.31 -15.99
CA LYS A 38 -0.21 -0.96 -16.52
C LYS A 38 -1.68 -0.69 -16.83
N MET A 39 -2.18 0.42 -16.31
CA MET A 39 -3.54 0.90 -16.53
C MET A 39 -3.49 2.35 -16.99
N ASN A 40 -4.35 2.72 -17.93
CA ASN A 40 -4.50 4.13 -18.32
C ASN A 40 -5.67 4.72 -17.52
N ASP A 41 -5.35 5.52 -16.51
CA ASP A 41 -6.33 6.23 -15.70
C ASP A 41 -6.62 7.60 -16.31
N VAL A 42 -7.89 8.01 -16.29
CA VAL A 42 -8.34 9.26 -16.94
C VAL A 42 -7.81 10.53 -16.25
N TYR A 43 -7.38 10.44 -15.00
CA TYR A 43 -6.81 11.55 -14.23
C TYR A 43 -5.28 11.52 -14.21
N PHE A 44 -4.68 10.33 -14.18
CA PHE A 44 -3.24 10.15 -13.95
C PHE A 44 -2.46 9.66 -15.18
N GLY A 45 -3.15 9.26 -16.26
CA GLY A 45 -2.51 8.66 -17.43
C GLY A 45 -2.07 7.22 -17.16
N GLU A 46 -0.93 6.82 -17.74
CA GLU A 46 -0.39 5.47 -17.53
C GLU A 46 0.14 5.31 -16.09
N VAL A 47 -0.47 4.41 -15.35
CA VAL A 47 -0.16 4.09 -13.95
C VAL A 47 0.07 2.60 -13.77
N ASP A 48 0.96 2.26 -12.84
CA ASP A 48 1.13 0.88 -12.37
C ASP A 48 0.14 0.60 -11.23
N VAL A 49 -0.62 -0.49 -11.35
CA VAL A 49 -1.58 -0.94 -10.35
C VAL A 49 -1.35 -2.41 -9.98
N TYR A 50 -1.79 -2.80 -8.78
CA TYR A 50 -1.76 -4.18 -8.32
C TYR A 50 -3.17 -4.72 -8.11
N PHE A 51 -3.44 -5.89 -8.67
CA PHE A 51 -4.65 -6.69 -8.44
C PHE A 51 -4.35 -7.86 -7.51
N ASP A 52 -5.40 -8.53 -7.02
CA ASP A 52 -5.38 -9.74 -6.18
C ASP A 52 -4.63 -9.63 -4.86
N SER A 53 -3.30 -9.50 -4.91
CA SER A 53 -2.48 -9.27 -3.74
C SER A 53 -1.23 -8.46 -4.06
N VAL A 54 -0.81 -7.68 -3.08
CA VAL A 54 0.48 -6.98 -3.11
C VAL A 54 1.06 -7.01 -1.71
N SER A 55 2.38 -7.14 -1.62
CA SER A 55 3.10 -7.05 -0.35
C SER A 55 4.19 -5.99 -0.40
N ILE A 56 4.44 -5.35 0.73
CA ILE A 56 5.58 -4.46 0.94
C ILE A 56 6.50 -5.07 1.98
N ILE A 57 7.76 -5.23 1.62
CA ILE A 57 8.85 -5.58 2.51
C ILE A 57 9.60 -4.31 2.87
N LEU A 58 9.72 -4.04 4.16
CA LEU A 58 10.45 -2.88 4.68
C LEU A 58 11.29 -3.26 5.90
N SER A 59 12.34 -2.48 6.13
CA SER A 59 13.17 -2.56 7.32
C SER A 59 12.79 -1.43 8.27
N LEU A 60 12.77 -1.75 9.56
CA LEU A 60 12.46 -0.82 10.63
C LEU A 60 13.70 -0.62 11.48
N ASN A 61 13.87 0.59 12.01
CA ASN A 61 14.96 0.87 12.94
C ASN A 61 14.62 0.32 14.33
N GLU A 62 15.65 0.04 15.12
CA GLU A 62 15.45 -0.32 16.52
C GLU A 62 14.73 0.80 17.27
N GLY A 63 13.69 0.43 18.03
CA GLY A 63 12.92 1.35 18.86
C GLY A 63 11.70 1.97 18.18
N GLU A 64 11.47 1.75 16.88
CA GLU A 64 10.20 2.10 16.23
C GLU A 64 9.06 1.27 16.84
N LYS A 65 7.97 1.93 17.23
CA LYS A 65 6.82 1.30 17.90
C LYS A 65 5.56 1.34 17.07
N GLU A 66 5.49 2.27 16.13
CA GLU A 66 4.35 2.37 15.23
C GLU A 66 4.74 2.68 13.78
N ILE A 67 3.84 2.27 12.88
CA ILE A 67 3.90 2.61 11.45
C ILE A 67 2.53 3.10 11.01
N ASP A 68 2.50 4.28 10.42
CA ASP A 68 1.37 4.79 9.65
C ASP A 68 1.51 4.37 8.19
N VAL A 69 0.51 3.66 7.70
CA VAL A 69 0.44 3.11 6.36
C VAL A 69 -0.71 3.79 5.63
N SER A 70 -0.41 4.45 4.52
CA SER A 70 -1.40 5.05 3.63
C SER A 70 -1.34 4.41 2.25
N TYR A 71 -2.50 4.09 1.68
CA TYR A 71 -2.62 3.51 0.34
C TYR A 71 -3.95 3.92 -0.30
N GLN A 72 -4.02 3.85 -1.63
CA GLN A 72 -5.24 4.20 -2.36
C GLN A 72 -5.48 3.20 -3.49
N GLY A 73 -6.76 2.93 -3.74
CA GLY A 73 -7.20 2.06 -4.81
C GLY A 73 -8.55 2.45 -5.35
N CYS A 74 -8.93 1.80 -6.45
CA CYS A 74 -10.24 1.91 -7.06
C CYS A 74 -10.78 0.51 -7.39
N ASN A 75 -12.03 0.47 -7.84
CA ASN A 75 -12.53 -0.69 -8.55
C ASN A 75 -12.63 -0.42 -10.04
N GLU A 76 -12.63 -1.46 -10.84
CA GLU A 76 -12.76 -1.36 -12.30
C GLU A 76 -14.13 -0.82 -12.75
N LYS A 77 -15.11 -0.74 -11.84
CA LYS A 77 -16.42 -0.11 -12.08
C LYS A 77 -16.38 1.43 -11.99
N GLY A 78 -15.22 2.02 -11.74
CA GLY A 78 -15.00 3.47 -11.77
C GLY A 78 -15.14 4.17 -10.42
N PHE A 79 -15.25 3.44 -9.31
CA PHE A 79 -15.26 4.03 -7.97
C PHE A 79 -13.85 4.02 -7.37
N CYS A 80 -13.29 5.22 -7.22
CA CYS A 80 -12.05 5.42 -6.49
C CYS A 80 -12.31 5.72 -5.02
N TYR A 81 -11.62 4.99 -4.14
CA TYR A 81 -11.73 5.19 -2.70
C TYR A 81 -10.80 6.33 -2.26
N PRO A 82 -11.15 7.10 -1.21
CA PRO A 82 -10.21 8.05 -0.63
C PRO A 82 -8.98 7.32 -0.07
N PRO A 83 -7.84 8.00 0.13
CA PRO A 83 -6.67 7.40 0.76
C PRO A 83 -7.01 6.75 2.10
N ILE A 84 -6.71 5.46 2.23
CA ILE A 84 -6.94 4.67 3.42
C ILE A 84 -5.69 4.78 4.30
N LYS A 85 -5.87 5.20 5.55
CA LYS A 85 -4.80 5.31 6.55
C LYS A 85 -4.97 4.26 7.64
N LYS A 86 -3.89 3.55 7.97
CA LYS A 86 -3.84 2.52 9.02
C LYS A 86 -2.63 2.77 9.91
N LYS A 87 -2.86 2.89 11.21
CA LYS A 87 -1.81 2.89 12.22
C LYS A 87 -1.58 1.48 12.74
N LEU A 88 -0.34 1.02 12.68
CA LEU A 88 0.12 -0.28 13.14
C LEU A 88 0.99 -0.12 14.37
N LEU A 89 0.67 -0.84 15.46
CA LEU A 89 1.55 -0.92 16.63
C LEU A 89 2.38 -2.20 16.53
N LEU A 90 3.71 -2.08 16.63
CA LEU A 90 4.68 -3.14 16.33
C LEU A 90 4.79 -4.25 17.38
N ASP A 91 3.98 -4.16 18.45
CA ASP A 91 3.87 -5.17 19.50
C ASP A 91 2.69 -6.14 19.29
N LYS A 92 1.89 -5.97 18.21
CA LYS A 92 0.72 -6.80 17.90
C LYS A 92 0.78 -7.35 16.48
N TYR A 93 0.50 -8.65 16.32
CA TYR A 93 0.29 -9.26 15.01
C TYR A 93 -0.96 -8.68 14.34
N VAL A 94 -0.80 -7.95 13.24
CA VAL A 94 -1.92 -7.42 12.44
C VAL A 94 -1.96 -8.13 11.09
N LYS A 95 -3.10 -8.77 10.78
CA LYS A 95 -3.43 -9.30 9.45
C LYS A 95 -4.43 -8.37 8.77
N PHE A 96 -4.26 -8.17 7.47
CA PHE A 96 -5.14 -7.36 6.63
C PHE A 96 -5.76 -8.21 5.53
#